data_AF-A0A8J4WLA4-F1
#
_entry.id   AF-A0A8J4WLA4-F1
#
_cell.length_a   1.000
_cell.length_b   1.000
_cell.length_c   1.000
_cell.angle_alpha   90.00
_cell.angle_beta   90.00
_cell.angle_gamma   90.00
#
_symmetry.space_group_name_H-M   'P 1'
#
loop_
_entity.id
_entity.type
_entity.pdbx_description
1 polymer ?
#
loop_
_entity_poly.entity_id
_entity_poly.type
_entity_poly.pdbx_seq_one_letter_code
_entity_poly.pdbx_strand_id
1 'polypeptide(L)'
;MDSEESFNLGDDFSECIKLGILHSPSGRFLTAEVFNNELNVSGTALRRRQVWTVLTERGRPGTVYLQSHLGRFLSADKDGKVTAASRVPGVDERFLLEFCPQATGEWAFRSETHNFYLSGSDTQITCFSKSPVWWAVRLAVHPQVHLRHQFRSRYLRLLPDADEFRADQPYPWGADTLIWLEQVPMQATAPTSPIGVGRTPSAVGRSAVARLGRVALRSEAGRYLHPDGMLVDHMDESVLFAFELRHSRTYAFRDSNGAYLTTVGPGTVKTKPTTMVPGKEELFLIERAALQVGVLAHNNKFASVKQGVEISANQHDLDDTSIFQLEYIGGKGFNCSESIATSTNILPQSPGGDYETQPLRLSATNGMTPGVYFLVTGHWRLRSRSGKLWCMASSTGVQNSASDGDANSLFEILTLSDEANTGRGHVVLRSNSAVAGGGGGQSLSAKKLGAISTSGRSVCEQQPPAETDLFRLLLVNRPSIALLSMLTGGFVSRGKQTTLDCSTVVYERFHLRPTANRTFQLFAKDTRDSFCLWTAVPDGFIHLKPTNLRPDDDGNVALDTGTEFLLHFLGNGRTLIRVVNGSLSGLNLVKAEPKGEVKWESTTEIMINHIWEF
;
A
#
# COMPACT_ATOMS: atom_id res chain seq x y z
N MET A 1 4.78 5.21 -38.62
CA MET A 1 5.92 4.54 -37.96
C MET A 1 6.37 5.51 -36.89
N ASP A 2 5.94 5.24 -35.67
CA ASP A 2 6.62 5.58 -34.41
C ASP A 2 5.81 4.83 -33.36
N SER A 3 6.17 3.57 -33.19
CA SER A 3 5.72 2.74 -32.09
C SER A 3 6.31 3.34 -30.82
N GLU A 4 5.50 4.07 -30.05
CA GLU A 4 5.81 4.41 -28.67
C GLU A 4 5.93 3.12 -27.85
N GLU A 5 7.09 2.49 -27.93
CA GLU A 5 7.48 1.47 -26.97
C GLU A 5 7.59 2.15 -25.61
N SER A 6 6.64 1.83 -24.72
CA SER A 6 6.79 2.09 -23.30
C SER A 6 8.11 1.48 -22.84
N PHE A 7 9.10 2.32 -22.55
CA PHE A 7 10.35 1.88 -21.94
C PHE A 7 10.02 1.22 -20.60
N ASN A 8 10.05 -0.11 -20.56
CA ASN A 8 10.08 -0.84 -19.32
C ASN A 8 11.45 -0.55 -18.69
N LEU A 9 11.46 -0.03 -17.47
CA LEU A 9 12.67 -0.08 -16.65
C LEU A 9 13.10 -1.56 -16.61
N GLY A 10 14.17 -1.90 -17.32
CA GLY A 10 14.65 -3.28 -17.41
C GLY A 10 15.05 -3.84 -16.04
N ASP A 11 15.44 -5.12 -16.00
CA ASP A 11 15.86 -5.85 -14.80
C ASP A 11 17.05 -5.23 -14.03
N ASP A 12 17.66 -4.19 -14.60
CA ASP A 12 18.78 -3.44 -14.04
C ASP A 12 18.34 -2.38 -13.02
N PHE A 13 17.09 -1.91 -13.04
CA PHE A 13 16.62 -0.90 -12.08
C PHE A 13 15.74 -1.49 -10.98
N SER A 14 15.85 -0.93 -9.78
CA SER A 14 15.04 -1.32 -8.63
C SER A 14 14.44 -0.10 -7.93
N GLU A 15 13.11 -0.06 -7.83
CA GLU A 15 12.35 0.92 -7.04
C GLU A 15 12.68 0.78 -5.57
N CYS A 16 13.30 1.79 -4.95
CA CYS A 16 13.61 1.79 -3.52
C CYS A 16 12.40 2.23 -2.71
N ILE A 17 11.99 3.47 -2.92
CA ILE A 17 10.93 4.13 -2.17
C ILE A 17 10.30 5.25 -2.99
N LYS A 18 9.04 5.57 -2.67
CA LYS A 18 8.36 6.76 -3.17
C LYS A 18 8.33 7.82 -2.08
N LEU A 19 8.64 9.05 -2.44
CA LEU A 19 8.69 10.17 -1.50
C LEU A 19 8.25 11.49 -2.13
N GLY A 20 7.85 12.43 -1.30
CA GLY A 20 7.75 13.84 -1.61
C GLY A 20 8.97 14.58 -1.08
N ILE A 21 9.47 15.54 -1.87
CA ILE A 21 10.65 16.34 -1.52
C ILE A 21 10.17 17.74 -1.14
N LEU A 22 10.40 18.16 0.11
CA LEU A 22 9.93 19.45 0.64
C LEU A 22 11.07 20.44 0.69
N HIS A 23 10.80 21.64 0.18
CA HIS A 23 11.68 22.78 0.36
C HIS A 23 11.65 23.22 1.83
N SER A 24 12.75 22.99 2.55
CA SER A 24 12.82 23.21 3.99
C SER A 24 12.39 24.61 4.46
N PRO A 25 12.66 25.71 3.74
CA PRO A 25 12.16 27.03 4.14
C PRO A 25 10.64 27.24 3.99
N SER A 26 9.97 26.60 3.03
CA SER A 26 8.56 26.89 2.72
C SER A 26 7.59 25.75 3.06
N GLY A 27 8.10 24.54 3.26
CA GLY A 27 7.28 23.33 3.44
C GLY A 27 6.51 22.91 2.19
N ARG A 28 6.83 23.49 1.03
CA ARG A 28 6.20 23.16 -0.25
C ARG A 28 6.94 22.02 -0.95
N PHE A 29 6.20 21.24 -1.73
CA PHE A 29 6.70 20.08 -2.44
C PHE A 29 7.29 20.44 -3.80
N LEU A 30 8.44 19.85 -4.11
CA LEU A 30 8.94 19.73 -5.47
C LEU A 30 7.91 18.99 -6.33
N THR A 31 7.47 19.65 -7.38
CA THR A 31 6.35 19.24 -8.23
C THR A 31 6.84 19.12 -9.65
N ALA A 32 6.53 17.99 -10.29
CA ALA A 32 6.65 17.82 -11.73
C ALA A 32 5.32 18.19 -12.39
N GLU A 33 5.32 19.21 -13.24
CA GLU A 33 4.14 19.61 -13.97
C GLU A 33 3.85 18.68 -15.15
N VAL A 34 2.56 18.54 -15.46
CA VAL A 34 2.10 17.69 -16.58
C VAL A 34 2.52 18.28 -17.92
N PHE A 35 2.47 19.60 -18.02
CA PHE A 35 2.80 20.36 -19.23
C PHE A 35 4.23 20.89 -19.18
N ASN A 36 4.85 21.03 -20.35
CA ASN A 36 6.18 21.63 -20.57
C ASN A 36 7.38 20.99 -19.85
N ASN A 37 7.19 19.88 -19.11
CA ASN A 37 8.23 19.25 -18.29
C ASN A 37 8.80 20.20 -17.21
N GLU A 38 8.00 21.18 -16.79
CA GLU A 38 8.42 22.20 -15.82
C GLU A 38 8.45 21.64 -14.40
N LEU A 39 9.35 22.21 -13.60
CA LEU A 39 9.51 21.90 -12.19
C LEU A 39 9.27 23.15 -11.36
N ASN A 40 8.62 22.97 -10.22
CA ASN A 40 8.43 24.04 -9.25
C ASN A 40 8.33 23.50 -7.82
N VAL A 41 8.37 24.39 -6.84
CA VAL A 41 8.12 24.11 -5.42
C VAL A 41 6.86 24.85 -4.94
N SER A 42 5.71 24.53 -5.52
CA SER A 42 4.44 25.17 -5.16
C SER A 42 3.48 24.26 -4.36
N GLY A 43 3.64 22.94 -4.45
CA GLY A 43 2.69 21.96 -3.91
C GLY A 43 2.52 22.07 -2.40
N THR A 44 1.28 22.13 -1.91
CA THR A 44 0.94 22.17 -0.48
C THR A 44 0.71 20.79 0.14
N ALA A 45 0.53 19.77 -0.69
CA ALA A 45 0.19 18.43 -0.28
C ALA A 45 0.92 17.42 -1.17
N LEU A 46 1.24 16.26 -0.60
CA LEU A 46 1.86 15.14 -1.32
C LEU A 46 0.80 14.42 -2.16
N ARG A 47 0.44 14.98 -3.31
CA ARG A 47 -0.40 14.31 -4.30
C ARG A 47 0.49 13.72 -5.39
N ARG A 48 -0.15 13.08 -6.36
CA ARG A 48 0.53 12.40 -7.46
C ARG A 48 1.65 13.22 -8.14
N ARG A 49 1.45 14.52 -8.40
CA ARG A 49 2.46 15.39 -9.05
C ARG A 49 3.69 15.66 -8.18
N GLN A 50 3.57 15.46 -6.87
CA GLN A 50 4.62 15.65 -5.87
C GLN A 50 5.34 14.35 -5.50
N VAL A 51 4.89 13.21 -6.03
CA VAL A 51 5.52 11.90 -5.77
C VAL A 51 6.68 11.68 -6.73
N TRP A 52 7.84 11.39 -6.15
CA TRP A 52 9.07 11.00 -6.81
C TRP A 52 9.44 9.58 -6.40
N THR A 53 9.66 8.72 -7.38
CA THR A 53 10.12 7.35 -7.21
C THR A 53 11.65 7.33 -7.22
N VAL A 54 12.26 6.91 -6.12
CA VAL A 54 13.71 6.74 -6.01
C VAL A 54 14.08 5.36 -6.54
N LEU A 55 14.95 5.32 -7.54
CA LEU A 55 15.40 4.11 -8.21
C LEU A 55 16.91 3.94 -8.02
N THR A 56 17.37 2.69 -7.96
CA THR A 56 18.80 2.35 -7.99
C THR A 56 19.08 1.44 -9.17
N GLU A 57 20.32 1.47 -9.65
CA GLU A 57 20.79 0.66 -10.78
C GLU A 57 21.72 -0.46 -10.29
N ARG A 58 21.55 -1.66 -10.83
CA ARG A 58 22.40 -2.82 -10.57
C ARG A 58 23.84 -2.48 -10.93
N GLY A 59 24.76 -2.72 -9.99
CA GLY A 59 26.18 -2.39 -10.17
C GLY A 59 26.56 -0.95 -9.79
N ARG A 60 25.58 -0.07 -9.47
CA ARG A 60 25.82 1.30 -8.98
C ARG A 60 25.02 1.59 -7.69
N PRO A 61 25.31 0.90 -6.58
CA PRO A 61 24.47 0.94 -5.38
C PRO A 61 24.45 2.30 -4.64
N GLY A 62 25.39 3.20 -4.95
CA GLY A 62 25.42 4.56 -4.38
C GLY A 62 24.70 5.62 -5.21
N THR A 63 24.38 5.30 -6.46
CA THR A 63 23.72 6.21 -7.41
C THR A 63 22.21 6.00 -7.35
N VAL A 64 21.48 7.10 -7.26
CA VAL A 64 20.02 7.10 -7.32
C VAL A 64 19.53 7.90 -8.52
N TYR A 65 18.34 7.53 -8.98
CA TYR A 65 17.59 8.21 -10.02
C TYR A 65 16.22 8.61 -9.44
N LEU A 66 15.76 9.82 -9.75
CA LEU A 66 14.48 10.34 -9.28
C LEU A 66 13.50 10.38 -10.46
N GLN A 67 12.52 9.47 -10.46
CA GLN A 67 11.51 9.41 -11.51
C GLN A 67 10.20 10.05 -11.04
N SER A 68 9.70 11.01 -11.80
CA SER A 68 8.40 11.64 -11.59
C SER A 68 7.24 10.68 -11.87
N HIS A 69 6.05 11.05 -11.44
CA HIS A 69 4.79 10.34 -11.73
C HIS A 69 4.45 10.16 -13.22
N LEU A 70 5.15 10.85 -14.14
CA LEU A 70 5.01 10.73 -15.60
C LEU A 70 6.00 9.73 -16.21
N GLY A 71 6.80 9.05 -15.38
CA GLY A 71 7.86 8.16 -15.82
C GLY A 71 9.12 8.89 -16.32
N ARG A 72 9.22 10.21 -16.11
CA ARG A 72 10.36 11.04 -16.52
C ARG A 72 11.34 11.26 -15.37
N PHE A 73 12.62 11.23 -15.66
CA PHE A 73 13.70 11.37 -14.69
C PHE A 73 14.06 12.84 -14.46
N LEU A 74 14.40 13.18 -13.22
CA LEU A 74 15.04 14.43 -12.87
C LEU A 74 16.44 14.45 -13.49
N SER A 75 16.78 15.51 -14.20
CA SER A 75 18.06 15.70 -14.87
C SER A 75 18.71 17.00 -14.41
N ALA A 76 20.02 17.00 -14.21
CA ALA A 76 20.82 18.19 -13.95
C ALA A 76 22.02 18.23 -14.90
N ASP A 77 22.09 19.27 -15.75
CA ASP A 77 23.21 19.43 -16.69
C ASP A 77 24.41 20.17 -16.07
N LYS A 78 25.48 20.30 -16.86
CA LYS A 78 26.74 20.96 -16.46
C LYS A 78 26.59 22.45 -16.08
N ASP A 79 25.55 23.10 -16.57
CA ASP A 79 25.25 24.52 -16.33
C ASP A 79 24.31 24.68 -15.13
N GLY A 80 23.94 23.56 -14.48
CA GLY A 80 23.05 23.51 -13.32
C GLY A 80 21.58 23.69 -13.66
N LYS A 81 21.20 23.57 -14.94
CA LYS A 81 19.79 23.59 -15.34
C LYS A 81 19.16 22.25 -14.99
N VAL A 82 17.97 22.31 -14.38
CA VAL A 82 17.22 21.13 -13.96
C VAL A 82 15.97 20.98 -14.81
N THR A 83 15.70 19.75 -15.27
CA THR A 83 14.47 19.42 -16.02
C THR A 83 13.94 18.06 -15.58
N ALA A 84 12.71 17.72 -15.97
CA ALA A 84 12.17 16.37 -15.85
C ALA A 84 11.58 15.91 -17.20
N ALA A 85 12.39 15.98 -18.25
CA ALA A 85 11.97 15.68 -19.63
C ALA A 85 12.36 14.27 -20.08
N SER A 86 13.50 13.74 -19.61
CA SER A 86 14.03 12.46 -20.11
C SER A 86 13.21 11.27 -19.61
N ARG A 87 12.86 10.35 -20.50
CA ARG A 87 12.27 9.04 -20.13
C ARG A 87 13.34 7.95 -19.95
N VAL A 88 14.58 8.25 -20.30
CA VAL A 88 15.70 7.30 -20.26
C VAL A 88 16.78 7.83 -19.32
N PRO A 89 17.23 7.04 -18.33
CA PRO A 89 18.28 7.48 -17.44
C PRO A 89 19.63 7.60 -18.17
N GLY A 90 20.30 8.73 -18.02
CA GLY A 90 21.63 9.02 -18.55
C GLY A 90 22.58 9.51 -17.46
N VAL A 91 23.65 10.21 -17.85
CA VAL A 91 24.67 10.73 -16.91
C VAL A 91 24.19 11.93 -16.09
N ASP A 92 23.23 12.69 -16.63
CA ASP A 92 22.68 13.89 -16.00
C ASP A 92 21.54 13.56 -15.03
N GLU A 93 20.99 12.34 -15.10
CA GLU A 93 19.93 11.83 -14.22
C GLU A 93 20.48 11.14 -12.96
N ARG A 94 21.80 11.10 -12.79
CA ARG A 94 22.47 10.43 -11.67
C ARG A 94 22.67 11.38 -10.50
N PHE A 95 22.13 10.98 -9.35
CA PHE A 95 22.28 11.71 -8.10
C PHE A 95 22.90 10.83 -7.02
N LEU A 96 23.60 11.47 -6.08
CA LEU A 96 24.09 10.91 -4.84
C LEU A 96 23.30 11.53 -3.69
N LEU A 97 22.97 10.72 -2.69
CA LEU A 97 22.26 11.18 -1.49
C LEU A 97 23.23 11.48 -0.36
N GLU A 98 23.06 12.64 0.25
CA GLU A 98 23.74 13.03 1.47
C GLU A 98 22.70 13.34 2.56
N PHE A 99 23.03 13.04 3.81
CA PHE A 99 22.09 13.14 4.94
C PHE A 99 22.59 14.15 5.96
N CYS A 100 21.67 14.94 6.51
CA CYS A 100 22.00 16.00 7.46
C CYS A 100 22.73 15.45 8.70
N PRO A 101 23.95 15.94 9.02
CA PRO A 101 24.72 15.45 10.16
C PRO A 101 24.01 15.60 11.52
N GLN A 102 23.10 16.57 11.65
CA GLN A 102 22.37 16.91 12.87
C GLN A 102 21.10 16.07 13.11
N ALA A 103 20.95 14.92 12.42
CA ALA A 103 19.82 14.01 12.57
C ALA A 103 18.43 14.67 12.35
N THR A 104 18.37 15.72 11.53
CA THR A 104 17.12 16.44 11.23
C THR A 104 16.16 15.64 10.34
N GLY A 105 16.66 14.61 9.64
CA GLY A 105 15.89 13.84 8.65
C GLY A 105 15.94 14.42 7.24
N GLU A 106 16.68 15.52 7.03
CA GLU A 106 16.80 16.16 5.72
C GLU A 106 17.87 15.52 4.84
N TRP A 107 17.60 15.52 3.54
CA TRP A 107 18.43 14.93 2.49
C TRP A 107 18.94 16.03 1.56
N ALA A 108 20.12 15.83 1.00
CA ALA A 108 20.64 16.63 -0.10
C ALA A 108 20.86 15.73 -1.32
N PHE A 109 20.50 16.24 -2.49
CA PHE A 109 20.63 15.53 -3.77
C PHE A 109 21.76 16.17 -4.56
N ARG A 110 22.85 15.45 -4.76
CA ARG A 110 24.03 15.94 -5.47
C ARG A 110 24.13 15.28 -6.84
N SER A 111 24.26 16.05 -7.92
CA SER A 111 24.58 15.49 -9.23
C SER A 111 25.89 14.70 -9.15
N GLU A 112 25.86 13.44 -9.58
CA GLU A 112 27.03 12.56 -9.58
C GLU A 112 28.10 13.12 -10.53
N THR A 113 27.68 13.55 -11.72
CA THR A 113 28.57 14.00 -12.79
C THR A 113 29.13 15.40 -12.52
N HIS A 114 28.28 16.34 -12.09
CA HIS A 114 28.65 17.77 -12.01
C HIS A 114 28.99 18.23 -10.59
N ASN A 115 28.77 17.40 -9.57
CA ASN A 115 29.09 17.68 -8.16
C ASN A 115 28.40 18.92 -7.55
N PHE A 116 27.28 19.34 -8.12
CA PHE A 116 26.42 20.40 -7.57
C PHE A 116 25.19 19.81 -6.87
N TYR A 117 24.62 20.57 -5.94
CA TYR A 117 23.43 20.18 -5.19
C TYR A 117 22.17 20.81 -5.77
N LEU A 118 21.11 20.00 -5.83
CA LEU A 118 19.76 20.42 -6.17
C LEU A 118 19.29 21.49 -5.18
N SER A 119 18.89 22.62 -5.72
CA SER A 119 18.42 23.79 -4.98
C SER A 119 17.25 24.42 -5.72
N GLY A 120 16.39 25.13 -5.02
CA GLY A 120 15.39 25.92 -5.72
C GLY A 120 14.27 26.39 -4.82
N SER A 121 13.62 27.44 -5.27
CA SER A 121 12.44 28.02 -4.65
C SER A 121 11.46 28.43 -5.73
N ASP A 122 10.17 28.26 -5.46
CA ASP A 122 9.08 28.58 -6.38
C ASP A 122 9.32 27.95 -7.76
N THR A 123 9.58 28.73 -8.82
CA THR A 123 9.79 28.21 -10.18
C THR A 123 11.27 28.08 -10.58
N GLN A 124 12.20 28.52 -9.72
CA GLN A 124 13.62 28.54 -10.02
C GLN A 124 14.30 27.30 -9.42
N ILE A 125 14.19 26.17 -10.12
CA ILE A 125 14.87 24.92 -9.75
C ILE A 125 16.19 24.82 -10.49
N THR A 126 17.29 24.69 -9.74
CA THR A 126 18.65 24.61 -10.26
C THR A 126 19.45 23.55 -9.52
N CYS A 127 20.58 23.14 -10.08
CA CYS A 127 21.52 22.22 -9.47
C CYS A 127 22.93 22.79 -9.64
N PHE A 128 23.18 23.92 -8.96
CA PHE A 128 24.44 24.66 -9.09
C PHE A 128 25.07 25.06 -7.74
N SER A 129 24.43 24.69 -6.64
CA SER A 129 24.98 24.95 -5.31
C SER A 129 26.22 24.09 -5.08
N LYS A 130 27.29 24.69 -4.55
CA LYS A 130 28.53 23.98 -4.17
C LYS A 130 28.47 23.40 -2.76
N SER A 131 27.50 23.80 -1.95
CA SER A 131 27.26 23.29 -0.60
C SER A 131 25.94 22.52 -0.55
N PRO A 132 25.81 21.51 0.34
CA PRO A 132 24.56 20.80 0.54
C PRO A 132 23.36 21.74 0.75
N VAL A 133 22.30 21.47 0.00
CA VAL A 133 20.99 22.10 0.20
C VAL A 133 20.05 21.03 0.72
N TRP A 134 19.54 21.26 1.93
CA TRP A 134 18.74 20.29 2.67
C TRP A 134 17.26 20.39 2.31
N TRP A 135 16.66 19.23 2.05
CA TRP A 135 15.25 19.04 1.75
C TRP A 135 14.67 18.04 2.74
N ALA A 136 13.50 18.33 3.32
CA ALA A 136 12.78 17.33 4.10
C ALA A 136 12.11 16.31 3.17
N VAL A 137 11.99 15.06 3.60
CA VAL A 137 11.39 13.99 2.79
C VAL A 137 10.13 13.42 3.44
N ARG A 138 9.02 13.43 2.70
CA ARG A 138 7.77 12.79 3.12
C ARG A 138 7.63 11.45 2.45
N LEU A 139 7.26 10.42 3.20
CA LEU A 139 7.04 9.11 2.65
C LEU A 139 5.76 9.09 1.82
N ALA A 140 5.84 8.60 0.59
CA ALA A 140 4.71 8.31 -0.29
C ALA A 140 4.51 6.78 -0.40
N VAL A 141 4.73 6.07 0.70
CA VAL A 141 4.45 4.64 0.83
C VAL A 141 3.23 4.43 1.71
N HIS A 142 2.60 3.27 1.60
CA HIS A 142 1.54 2.88 2.52
C HIS A 142 2.09 2.86 3.96
N PRO A 143 1.39 3.44 4.96
CA PRO A 143 1.92 3.58 6.32
C PRO A 143 2.03 2.24 7.05
N GLN A 144 1.22 1.25 6.69
CA GLN A 144 1.32 -0.10 7.24
C GLN A 144 2.35 -0.91 6.47
N VAL A 145 3.39 -1.34 7.17
CA VAL A 145 4.55 -2.02 6.59
C VAL A 145 4.99 -3.21 7.46
N HIS A 146 5.81 -4.06 6.87
CA HIS A 146 6.69 -4.94 7.62
C HIS A 146 8.11 -4.39 7.61
N LEU A 147 8.76 -4.44 8.77
CA LEU A 147 10.18 -4.14 8.90
C LEU A 147 10.95 -5.43 9.04
N ARG A 148 11.94 -5.65 8.15
CA ARG A 148 12.86 -6.78 8.23
C ARG A 148 14.24 -6.28 8.59
N HIS A 149 14.78 -6.73 9.72
CA HIS A 149 16.16 -6.44 10.10
C HIS A 149 17.12 -7.23 9.18
N GLN A 150 17.95 -6.52 8.43
CA GLN A 150 18.72 -7.09 7.32
C GLN A 150 19.73 -8.13 7.80
N PHE A 151 20.54 -7.80 8.82
CA PHE A 151 21.61 -8.68 9.30
C PHE A 151 21.08 -9.97 9.93
N ARG A 152 19.99 -9.87 10.70
CA ARG A 152 19.34 -11.05 11.33
C ARG A 152 18.52 -11.85 10.33
N SER A 153 18.12 -11.23 9.22
CA SER A 153 17.10 -11.75 8.33
C SER A 153 15.83 -12.16 9.08
N ARG A 154 15.35 -11.27 9.94
CA ARG A 154 14.15 -11.47 10.76
C ARG A 154 13.25 -10.25 10.71
N TYR A 155 11.95 -10.48 10.66
CA TYR A 155 10.89 -9.49 10.74
C TYR A 155 10.70 -9.05 12.19
N LEU A 156 10.37 -7.77 12.34
CA LEU A 156 9.97 -7.17 13.59
C LEU A 156 8.55 -7.61 13.94
N ARG A 157 8.31 -7.81 15.24
CA ARG A 157 6.98 -7.94 15.82
C ARG A 157 6.90 -7.26 17.17
N LEU A 158 5.69 -6.90 17.57
CA LEU A 158 5.35 -6.51 18.93
C LEU A 158 5.25 -7.75 19.82
N LEU A 159 5.91 -7.73 20.97
CA LEU A 159 5.70 -8.70 22.04
C LEU A 159 4.65 -8.16 23.01
N PRO A 160 3.45 -8.77 23.09
CA PRO A 160 2.40 -8.28 23.99
C PRO A 160 2.83 -8.26 25.47
N ASP A 161 3.60 -9.26 25.91
CA ASP A 161 3.99 -9.40 27.31
C ASP A 161 5.10 -8.44 27.76
N ALA A 162 5.92 -7.96 26.82
CA ALA A 162 7.18 -7.22 27.10
C ALA A 162 7.24 -5.83 26.48
N ASP A 163 6.39 -5.54 25.51
CA ASP A 163 6.07 -4.19 25.04
C ASP A 163 7.22 -3.24 24.58
N GLU A 164 8.15 -3.53 23.67
CA GLU A 164 8.65 -4.81 23.20
C GLU A 164 8.64 -4.99 21.66
N PHE A 165 9.32 -4.18 20.84
CA PHE A 165 9.62 -4.61 19.47
C PHE A 165 10.81 -5.56 19.42
N ARG A 166 10.63 -6.72 18.77
CA ARG A 166 11.67 -7.74 18.61
C ARG A 166 11.79 -8.20 17.15
N ALA A 167 13.02 -8.24 16.64
CA ALA A 167 13.35 -8.78 15.32
C ALA A 167 13.74 -10.27 15.41
N ASP A 168 12.73 -11.15 15.54
CA ASP A 168 12.91 -12.59 15.74
C ASP A 168 12.10 -13.48 14.78
N GLN A 169 11.20 -12.92 13.97
CA GLN A 169 10.31 -13.71 13.12
C GLN A 169 10.93 -14.03 11.75
N PRO A 170 10.90 -15.28 11.27
CA PRO A 170 11.38 -15.62 9.93
C PRO A 170 10.45 -15.11 8.82
N TYR A 171 9.16 -15.00 9.12
CA TYR A 171 8.11 -14.49 8.25
C TYR A 171 7.22 -13.52 9.04
N PRO A 172 6.64 -12.49 8.43
CA PRO A 172 5.80 -11.54 9.13
C PRO A 172 4.40 -12.15 9.38
N TRP A 173 4.30 -13.00 10.40
CA TRP A 173 3.09 -13.73 10.77
C TRP A 173 2.30 -12.99 11.86
N GLY A 174 0.97 -13.01 11.82
CA GLY A 174 0.11 -12.32 12.79
C GLY A 174 0.05 -10.79 12.62
N ALA A 175 -0.86 -10.17 13.38
CA ALA A 175 -1.04 -8.71 13.39
C ALA A 175 0.05 -7.98 14.21
N ASP A 176 0.78 -8.68 15.06
CA ASP A 176 1.90 -8.17 15.85
C ASP A 176 3.11 -7.79 14.99
N THR A 177 3.24 -8.35 13.78
CA THR A 177 4.27 -7.97 12.80
C THR A 177 3.92 -6.73 11.96
N LEU A 178 2.71 -6.18 12.14
CA LEU A 178 2.25 -4.99 11.45
C LEU A 178 2.78 -3.73 12.15
N ILE A 179 3.59 -2.95 11.43
CA ILE A 179 4.17 -1.72 11.93
C ILE A 179 3.59 -0.54 11.16
N TRP A 180 3.20 0.50 11.88
CA TRP A 180 2.79 1.79 11.30
C TRP A 180 4.01 2.70 11.25
N LEU A 181 4.49 2.99 10.04
CA LEU A 181 5.55 3.96 9.80
C LEU A 181 4.91 5.34 9.65
N GLU A 182 4.81 6.07 10.77
CA GLU A 182 4.12 7.35 10.81
C GLU A 182 5.10 8.51 10.62
N GLN A 183 4.58 9.64 10.16
CA GLN A 183 5.30 10.91 10.15
C GLN A 183 4.39 11.98 10.75
N VAL A 184 5.00 13.03 11.30
CA VAL A 184 4.27 14.18 11.83
C VAL A 184 3.25 14.69 10.81
N PRO A 185 1.96 14.83 11.16
CA PRO A 185 0.96 15.37 10.25
C PRO A 185 1.35 16.76 9.75
N MET A 186 1.23 17.00 8.45
CA MET A 186 1.29 18.36 7.93
C MET A 186 0.04 19.09 8.41
N GLN A 187 0.18 20.16 9.19
CA GLN A 187 -0.98 20.97 9.58
C GLN A 187 -1.63 21.49 8.29
N ALA A 188 -2.89 21.11 8.04
CA ALA A 188 -3.70 21.79 7.05
C ALA A 188 -3.79 23.24 7.51
N THR A 189 -3.30 24.18 6.71
CA THR A 189 -3.50 25.60 6.97
C THR A 189 -5.00 25.83 7.13
N ALA A 190 -5.48 26.00 8.36
CA ALA A 190 -6.82 26.48 8.58
C ALA A 190 -6.93 27.85 7.88
N PRO A 191 -8.05 28.18 7.22
CA PRO A 191 -8.30 29.54 6.79
C PRO A 191 -8.39 30.37 8.07
N THR A 192 -7.31 31.09 8.38
CA THR A 192 -7.29 32.05 9.49
C THR A 192 -8.41 33.05 9.30
N SER A 193 -9.07 33.35 10.42
CA SER A 193 -10.10 34.36 10.67
C SER A 193 -9.99 35.64 9.83
N PRO A 194 -11.10 36.37 9.60
CA PRO A 194 -11.15 37.47 8.64
C PRO A 194 -10.22 38.62 9.03
N ILE A 195 -9.41 39.00 8.04
CA ILE A 195 -8.88 40.34 7.72
C ILE A 195 -8.46 41.24 8.90
N GLY A 196 -7.15 41.44 9.01
CA GLY A 196 -6.54 42.54 9.74
C GLY A 196 -5.04 42.65 9.45
N VAL A 197 -4.70 43.41 8.39
CA VAL A 197 -3.38 44.02 8.11
C VAL A 197 -2.18 43.07 7.93
N GLY A 198 -1.82 42.84 6.66
CA GLY A 198 -0.41 42.87 6.21
C GLY A 198 0.62 41.91 6.84
N ARG A 199 0.26 40.69 7.24
CA ARG A 199 1.27 39.63 7.50
C ARG A 199 1.38 38.71 6.30
N THR A 200 2.57 38.63 5.72
CA THR A 200 2.98 37.54 4.83
C THR A 200 2.69 36.19 5.53
N PRO A 201 2.30 35.13 4.79
CA PRO A 201 2.09 33.82 5.39
C PRO A 201 3.38 33.44 6.14
N SER A 202 3.29 33.14 7.44
CA SER A 202 4.46 32.82 8.24
C SER A 202 5.17 31.63 7.59
N ALA A 203 6.41 31.84 7.11
CA ALA A 203 7.26 30.75 6.66
C ALA A 203 7.30 29.69 7.77
N VAL A 204 6.86 28.48 7.45
CA VAL A 204 7.05 27.33 8.35
C VAL A 204 8.56 27.20 8.52
N GLY A 205 9.10 27.58 9.68
CA GLY A 205 10.55 27.68 9.88
C GLY A 205 11.26 26.36 9.52
N ARG A 206 12.52 26.44 9.07
CA ARG A 206 13.29 25.28 8.56
C ARG A 206 13.21 24.06 9.48
N SER A 207 13.38 24.25 10.79
CA SER A 207 13.30 23.17 11.78
C SER A 207 11.93 22.49 11.83
N ALA A 208 10.85 23.24 11.66
CA ALA A 208 9.50 22.70 11.63
C ALA A 208 9.24 21.88 10.36
N VAL A 209 9.80 22.29 9.21
CA VAL A 209 9.71 21.50 7.96
C VAL A 209 10.59 20.26 8.02
N ALA A 210 11.82 20.36 8.52
CA ALA A 210 12.71 19.23 8.73
C ALA A 210 12.05 18.13 9.57
N ARG A 211 11.38 18.53 10.65
CA ARG A 211 10.60 17.66 11.53
C ARG A 211 9.53 16.85 10.77
N LEU A 212 8.90 17.40 9.73
CA LEU A 212 7.89 16.68 8.92
C LEU A 212 8.47 15.48 8.18
N GLY A 213 9.79 15.44 7.97
CA GLY A 213 10.49 14.34 7.32
C GLY A 213 10.93 13.21 8.25
N ARG A 214 10.86 13.40 9.57
CA ARG A 214 11.19 12.36 10.54
C ARG A 214 10.05 11.35 10.67
N VAL A 215 10.41 10.11 11.00
CA VAL A 215 9.49 8.97 11.07
C VAL A 215 9.38 8.45 12.50
N ALA A 216 8.24 7.87 12.86
CA ALA A 216 8.02 7.14 14.09
C ALA A 216 7.57 5.72 13.78
N LEU A 217 7.99 4.75 14.60
CA LEU A 217 7.57 3.35 14.49
C LEU A 217 6.47 3.10 15.51
N ARG A 218 5.25 2.92 15.04
CA ARG A 218 4.06 2.73 15.88
C ARG A 218 3.55 1.29 15.78
N SER A 219 3.19 0.72 16.92
CA SER A 219 2.54 -0.58 17.05
C SER A 219 1.05 -0.52 16.67
N GLU A 220 0.42 -1.66 16.40
CA GLU A 220 -1.03 -1.73 16.17
C GLU A 220 -1.86 -1.26 17.39
N ALA A 221 -1.34 -1.49 18.60
CA ALA A 221 -1.90 -1.00 19.87
C ALA A 221 -1.83 0.52 20.01
N GLY A 222 -1.02 1.17 19.18
CA GLY A 222 -0.95 2.62 19.06
C GLY A 222 0.11 3.33 19.86
N ARG A 223 1.11 2.58 20.31
CA ARG A 223 2.30 3.10 21.00
C ARG A 223 3.51 3.14 20.10
N TYR A 224 4.42 4.06 20.38
CA TYR A 224 5.57 4.43 19.57
C TYR A 224 6.87 3.93 20.17
N LEU A 225 7.79 3.47 19.32
CA LEU A 225 9.13 3.05 19.73
C LEU A 225 9.97 4.23 20.20
N HIS A 226 10.38 4.18 21.47
CA HIS A 226 11.39 5.06 22.01
C HIS A 226 12.80 4.46 21.77
N PRO A 227 13.85 5.29 21.58
CA PRO A 227 15.22 4.82 21.33
C PRO A 227 15.80 3.86 22.37
N ASP A 228 15.31 3.84 23.61
CA ASP A 228 15.76 2.87 24.63
C ASP A 228 15.20 1.44 24.45
N GLY A 229 14.21 1.27 23.57
CA GLY A 229 13.53 0.01 23.27
C GLY A 229 12.12 -0.12 23.86
N MET A 230 11.68 0.84 24.68
CA MET A 230 10.33 0.85 25.27
C MET A 230 9.30 1.43 24.30
N LEU A 231 8.02 1.13 24.53
CA LEU A 231 6.91 1.75 23.82
C LEU A 231 6.22 2.84 24.67
N VAL A 232 5.92 3.99 24.04
CA VAL A 232 5.28 5.15 24.69
C VAL A 232 4.02 5.60 23.96
N ASP A 233 3.10 6.27 24.65
CA ASP A 233 1.76 6.57 24.12
C ASP A 233 1.72 7.77 23.14
N HIS A 234 2.74 8.62 23.15
CA HIS A 234 2.72 9.89 22.45
C HIS A 234 3.84 10.00 21.40
N MET A 235 3.49 10.56 20.23
CA MET A 235 4.46 10.94 19.23
C MET A 235 5.04 12.32 19.54
N ASP A 236 6.10 12.34 20.36
CA ASP A 236 6.91 13.53 20.65
C ASP A 236 8.29 13.47 19.98
N GLU A 237 9.18 14.43 20.26
CA GLU A 237 10.52 14.49 19.65
C GLU A 237 11.40 13.27 19.96
N SER A 238 11.18 12.59 21.10
CA SER A 238 12.02 11.49 21.56
C SER A 238 11.87 10.24 20.70
N VAL A 239 10.69 10.02 20.10
CA VAL A 239 10.37 8.85 19.27
C VAL A 239 10.53 9.10 17.77
N LEU A 240 10.94 10.31 17.38
CA LEU A 240 11.17 10.66 15.99
C LEU A 240 12.60 10.29 15.57
N PHE A 241 12.68 9.53 14.47
CA PHE A 241 13.93 9.12 13.85
C PHE A 241 14.14 9.84 12.53
N ALA A 242 15.38 10.30 12.28
CA ALA A 242 15.81 10.65 10.94
C ALA A 242 15.85 9.37 10.08
N PHE A 243 15.24 9.45 8.91
CA PHE A 243 15.10 8.33 7.99
C PHE A 243 16.12 8.48 6.85
N GLU A 244 16.93 7.46 6.60
CA GLU A 244 18.04 7.53 5.65
C GLU A 244 18.05 6.32 4.72
N LEU A 245 17.97 6.56 3.40
CA LEU A 245 18.17 5.51 2.38
C LEU A 245 19.65 5.14 2.30
N ARG A 246 19.92 3.84 2.46
CA ARG A 246 21.25 3.24 2.31
C ARG A 246 21.25 2.37 1.04
N HIS A 247 22.31 1.60 0.86
CA HIS A 247 22.51 0.79 -0.34
C HIS A 247 21.36 -0.21 -0.56
N SER A 248 20.96 -0.41 -1.82
CA SER A 248 20.10 -1.54 -2.23
C SER A 248 18.78 -1.67 -1.46
N ARG A 249 18.02 -0.57 -1.36
CA ARG A 249 16.68 -0.51 -0.70
C ARG A 249 16.70 -0.75 0.81
N THR A 250 17.85 -0.60 1.46
CA THR A 250 17.94 -0.68 2.93
C THR A 250 17.86 0.71 3.55
N TYR A 251 17.38 0.78 4.79
CA TYR A 251 17.10 2.01 5.50
C TYR A 251 17.71 1.98 6.89
N ALA A 252 18.17 3.13 7.35
CA ALA A 252 18.64 3.34 8.71
C ALA A 252 17.76 4.38 9.41
N PHE A 253 17.54 4.19 10.71
CA PHE A 253 16.76 5.09 11.56
C PHE A 253 17.69 5.68 12.61
N ARG A 254 17.86 7.01 12.62
CA ARG A 254 18.78 7.71 13.51
C ARG A 254 18.01 8.53 14.53
N ASP A 255 18.27 8.34 15.82
CA ASP A 255 17.63 9.12 16.88
C ASP A 255 18.14 10.58 16.93
N SER A 256 17.55 11.40 17.81
CA SER A 256 17.94 12.79 18.03
C SER A 256 19.35 12.97 18.59
N ASN A 257 19.91 11.95 19.24
CA ASN A 257 21.30 11.94 19.74
C ASN A 257 22.29 11.53 18.64
N GLY A 258 21.80 11.12 17.48
CA GLY A 258 22.60 10.72 16.34
C GLY A 258 22.95 9.23 16.31
N ALA A 259 22.43 8.43 17.24
CA ALA A 259 22.65 7.00 17.30
C ALA A 259 21.64 6.25 16.41
N TYR A 260 22.05 5.09 15.87
CA TYR A 260 21.25 4.32 14.94
C TYR A 260 20.49 3.18 15.62
N LEU A 261 19.27 2.95 15.16
CA LEU A 261 18.43 1.82 15.55
C LEU A 261 19.10 0.51 15.11
N THR A 262 19.11 -0.45 16.02
CA THR A 262 19.77 -1.75 15.86
C THR A 262 18.99 -2.79 16.65
N THR A 263 19.54 -4.00 16.79
CA THR A 263 18.99 -5.04 17.65
C THR A 263 19.98 -5.48 18.73
N VAL A 264 19.47 -5.82 19.91
CA VAL A 264 20.26 -6.27 21.07
C VAL A 264 19.72 -7.57 21.65
N GLY A 265 20.63 -8.44 22.12
CA GLY A 265 20.27 -9.68 22.82
C GLY A 265 19.35 -10.58 21.98
N PRO A 266 18.12 -10.89 22.44
CA PRO A 266 17.19 -11.74 21.70
C PRO A 266 16.68 -11.10 20.40
N GLY A 267 16.93 -9.81 20.18
CA GLY A 267 16.47 -9.07 19.00
C GLY A 267 15.68 -7.83 19.34
N THR A 268 15.71 -7.38 20.60
CA THR A 268 15.07 -6.15 21.07
C THR A 268 15.57 -4.98 20.23
N VAL A 269 14.63 -4.23 19.65
CA VAL A 269 14.90 -3.11 18.75
C VAL A 269 15.11 -1.85 19.57
N LYS A 270 16.29 -1.25 19.49
CA LYS A 270 16.64 -0.01 20.21
C LYS A 270 17.88 0.65 19.61
N THR A 271 18.23 1.86 20.05
CA THR A 271 19.50 2.48 19.68
C THR A 271 20.62 2.10 20.66
N LYS A 272 21.86 2.13 20.17
CA LYS A 272 23.07 2.03 21.01
C LYS A 272 23.80 3.37 20.91
N PRO A 273 24.02 4.11 22.03
CA PRO A 273 24.69 5.42 21.99
C PRO A 273 26.08 5.41 21.34
N THR A 274 26.75 4.27 21.31
CA THR A 274 28.06 4.09 20.67
C THR A 274 27.99 3.97 19.14
N THR A 275 26.82 3.69 18.57
CA THR A 275 26.64 3.41 17.14
C THR A 275 26.19 4.66 16.41
N MET A 276 27.17 5.50 16.05
CA MET A 276 26.95 6.81 15.40
C MET A 276 27.09 6.77 13.87
N VAL A 277 27.43 5.62 13.31
CA VAL A 277 27.52 5.35 11.86
C VAL A 277 26.86 4.00 11.62
N PRO A 278 25.93 3.87 10.65
CA PRO A 278 25.19 2.63 10.47
C PRO A 278 26.06 1.57 9.78
N GLY A 279 26.22 0.42 10.44
CA GLY A 279 26.80 -0.79 9.86
C GLY A 279 25.72 -1.73 9.35
N LYS A 280 26.06 -3.00 9.08
CA LYS A 280 25.09 -4.02 8.61
C LYS A 280 23.97 -4.30 9.61
N GLU A 281 24.23 -4.11 10.91
CA GLU A 281 23.28 -4.34 12.02
C GLU A 281 22.28 -3.19 12.19
N GLU A 282 22.46 -2.06 11.51
CA GLU A 282 21.58 -0.88 11.61
C GLU A 282 20.70 -0.72 10.37
N LEU A 283 20.66 -1.74 9.50
CA LEU A 283 19.94 -1.72 8.24
C LEU A 283 18.65 -2.54 8.31
N PHE A 284 17.57 -1.92 7.84
CA PHE A 284 16.24 -2.50 7.77
C PHE A 284 15.72 -2.45 6.34
N LEU A 285 14.90 -3.41 5.97
CA LEU A 285 14.06 -3.35 4.78
C LEU A 285 12.66 -2.93 5.19
N ILE A 286 12.07 -2.04 4.40
CA ILE A 286 10.66 -1.70 4.47
C ILE A 286 9.96 -2.50 3.38
N GLU A 287 9.10 -3.42 3.80
CA GLU A 287 8.34 -4.28 2.90
C GLU A 287 6.84 -3.97 3.03
N ARG A 288 6.11 -4.14 1.93
CA ARG A 288 4.65 -4.03 1.94
C ARG A 288 4.07 -5.01 2.95
N ALA A 289 3.09 -4.56 3.73
CA ALA A 289 2.43 -5.44 4.69
C ALA A 289 1.75 -6.62 3.96
N ALA A 290 2.16 -7.84 4.27
CA ALA A 290 1.64 -9.05 3.67
C ALA A 290 0.20 -9.29 4.13
N LEU A 291 -0.62 -9.86 3.25
CA LEU A 291 -1.97 -10.30 3.60
C LEU A 291 -1.88 -11.71 4.18
N GLN A 292 -2.55 -11.96 5.29
CA GLN A 292 -2.80 -13.31 5.77
C GLN A 292 -4.29 -13.57 5.71
N VAL A 293 -4.64 -14.76 5.25
CA VAL A 293 -6.01 -15.16 5.01
C VAL A 293 -6.31 -16.54 5.56
N GLY A 294 -7.54 -16.74 6.00
CA GLY A 294 -8.17 -18.05 6.07
C GLY A 294 -8.79 -18.42 4.73
N VAL A 295 -8.63 -19.67 4.30
CA VAL A 295 -9.27 -20.20 3.08
C VAL A 295 -10.47 -21.06 3.49
N LEU A 296 -11.68 -20.50 3.42
CA LEU A 296 -12.92 -21.17 3.79
C LEU A 296 -13.51 -21.89 2.59
N ALA A 297 -13.74 -23.20 2.68
CA ALA A 297 -14.39 -23.97 1.61
C ALA A 297 -15.93 -23.97 1.74
N HIS A 298 -16.62 -24.48 0.72
CA HIS A 298 -18.09 -24.63 0.69
C HIS A 298 -18.70 -25.35 1.90
N ASN A 299 -17.95 -26.27 2.50
CA ASN A 299 -18.38 -27.02 3.69
C ASN A 299 -18.29 -26.20 5.00
N ASN A 300 -18.06 -24.88 4.91
CA ASN A 300 -17.84 -23.95 6.02
C ASN A 300 -16.69 -24.36 6.96
N LYS A 301 -15.66 -25.00 6.42
CA LYS A 301 -14.42 -25.32 7.14
C LYS A 301 -13.21 -24.69 6.48
N PHE A 302 -12.22 -24.32 7.29
CA PHE A 302 -10.97 -23.74 6.85
C PHE A 302 -10.00 -24.81 6.37
N ALA A 303 -9.35 -24.54 5.24
CA ALA A 303 -8.16 -25.26 4.80
C ALA A 303 -7.07 -25.20 5.86
N SER A 304 -6.36 -26.29 6.06
CA SER A 304 -5.34 -26.38 7.11
C SER A 304 -4.24 -27.39 6.76
N VAL A 305 -3.08 -27.20 7.39
CA VAL A 305 -1.93 -28.12 7.39
C VAL A 305 -1.88 -29.04 8.62
N LYS A 306 -2.91 -29.02 9.48
CA LYS A 306 -2.91 -29.74 10.77
C LYS A 306 -2.82 -31.26 10.63
N GLN A 307 -3.33 -31.83 9.52
CA GLN A 307 -3.33 -33.27 9.27
C GLN A 307 -2.06 -33.77 8.55
N GLY A 308 -1.09 -32.88 8.29
CA GLY A 308 0.18 -33.23 7.68
C GLY A 308 0.45 -32.43 6.41
N VAL A 309 1.04 -33.11 5.43
CA VAL A 309 1.50 -32.45 4.19
C VAL A 309 0.32 -32.13 3.25
N GLU A 310 -0.73 -32.94 3.23
CA GLU A 310 -1.90 -32.69 2.39
C GLU A 310 -2.81 -31.60 2.99
N ILE A 311 -3.23 -30.64 2.17
CA ILE A 311 -4.14 -29.57 2.57
C ILE A 311 -5.57 -30.09 2.61
N SER A 312 -6.27 -29.84 3.72
CA SER A 312 -7.66 -30.25 3.89
C SER A 312 -8.49 -29.18 4.60
N ALA A 313 -9.68 -28.91 4.06
CA ALA A 313 -10.69 -28.02 4.62
C ALA A 313 -11.52 -28.72 5.70
N ASN A 314 -10.99 -28.76 6.92
CA ASN A 314 -11.58 -29.49 8.04
C ASN A 314 -11.54 -28.78 9.40
N GLN A 315 -10.93 -27.59 9.49
CA GLN A 315 -10.91 -26.81 10.74
C GLN A 315 -12.11 -25.89 10.84
N HIS A 316 -12.61 -25.68 12.06
CA HIS A 316 -13.71 -24.76 12.34
C HIS A 316 -13.23 -23.35 12.69
N ASP A 317 -12.04 -23.26 13.28
CA ASP A 317 -11.45 -22.03 13.78
C ASP A 317 -10.17 -21.69 13.04
N LEU A 318 -9.79 -20.42 13.10
CA LEU A 318 -8.54 -19.91 12.57
C LEU A 318 -7.44 -20.05 13.63
N ASP A 319 -6.59 -21.06 13.46
CA ASP A 319 -5.31 -21.21 14.16
C ASP A 319 -4.13 -21.07 13.18
N ASP A 320 -2.91 -21.14 13.70
CA ASP A 320 -1.66 -21.05 12.93
C ASP A 320 -1.52 -22.06 11.78
N THR A 321 -2.26 -23.16 11.82
CA THR A 321 -2.24 -24.19 10.78
C THR A 321 -3.24 -23.91 9.66
N SER A 322 -4.18 -22.99 9.87
CA SER A 322 -5.27 -22.63 8.95
C SER A 322 -5.18 -21.21 8.41
N ILE A 323 -4.19 -20.45 8.86
CA ILE A 323 -3.83 -19.13 8.33
C ILE A 323 -2.73 -19.31 7.28
N PHE A 324 -2.84 -18.58 6.18
CA PHE A 324 -1.87 -18.58 5.10
C PHE A 324 -1.54 -17.16 4.66
N GLN A 325 -0.26 -16.86 4.44
CA GLN A 325 0.15 -15.61 3.83
C GLN A 325 -0.16 -15.67 2.33
N LEU A 326 -0.99 -14.74 1.86
CA LEU A 326 -1.40 -14.58 0.47
C LEU A 326 -0.45 -13.61 -0.23
N GLU A 327 0.32 -14.13 -1.19
CA GLU A 327 1.39 -13.39 -1.86
C GLU A 327 1.08 -13.25 -3.35
N TYR A 328 1.08 -12.02 -3.85
CA TYR A 328 0.90 -11.72 -5.27
C TYR A 328 2.24 -11.77 -6.01
N ILE A 329 2.29 -12.43 -7.16
CA ILE A 329 3.51 -12.67 -7.94
C ILE A 329 3.54 -11.87 -9.24
N GLY A 330 2.36 -11.50 -9.79
CA GLY A 330 2.26 -10.79 -11.06
C GLY A 330 1.43 -11.54 -12.10
N GLY A 331 1.65 -11.24 -13.38
CA GLY A 331 0.97 -11.89 -14.50
C GLY A 331 -0.22 -11.11 -15.05
N LYS A 332 -0.96 -11.74 -15.98
CA LYS A 332 -2.11 -11.11 -16.67
C LYS A 332 -3.28 -10.98 -15.69
N GLY A 333 -3.76 -9.76 -15.50
CA GLY A 333 -4.80 -9.43 -14.55
C GLY A 333 -5.07 -7.93 -14.57
N PHE A 334 -5.01 -7.31 -13.41
CA PHE A 334 -5.34 -5.90 -13.24
C PHE A 334 -4.12 -4.98 -13.51
N ASN A 335 -3.95 -4.45 -14.74
CA ASN A 335 -2.89 -3.47 -15.03
C ASN A 335 -3.37 -2.05 -14.70
N CYS A 336 -3.41 -1.71 -13.42
CA CYS A 336 -3.75 -0.34 -13.07
C CYS A 336 -2.62 0.65 -13.43
N SER A 337 -1.41 0.24 -13.81
CA SER A 337 -0.32 1.16 -14.12
C SER A 337 -0.64 2.01 -15.37
N GLU A 338 -1.25 1.41 -16.39
CA GLU A 338 -1.72 2.12 -17.59
C GLU A 338 -2.94 3.00 -17.31
N SER A 339 -3.93 2.50 -16.56
CA SER A 339 -5.08 3.30 -16.12
C SER A 339 -4.66 4.47 -15.21
N ILE A 340 -3.65 4.26 -14.37
CA ILE A 340 -3.00 5.30 -13.55
C ILE A 340 -2.36 6.30 -14.51
N ALA A 341 -1.46 5.88 -15.40
CA ALA A 341 -0.75 6.77 -16.33
C ALA A 341 -1.69 7.60 -17.24
N THR A 342 -2.87 7.08 -17.57
CA THR A 342 -3.86 7.77 -18.41
C THR A 342 -4.80 8.66 -17.59
N SER A 343 -5.13 8.30 -16.34
CA SER A 343 -5.93 9.17 -15.45
C SER A 343 -5.26 10.50 -15.13
N THR A 344 -3.93 10.58 -15.25
CA THR A 344 -3.15 11.83 -15.14
C THR A 344 -3.40 12.86 -16.25
N ASN A 345 -4.03 12.46 -17.35
CA ASN A 345 -4.39 13.39 -18.43
C ASN A 345 -5.80 14.01 -18.24
N ILE A 346 -6.55 13.61 -17.21
CA ILE A 346 -7.92 14.11 -16.98
C ILE A 346 -7.87 15.38 -16.10
N LEU A 347 -8.09 16.52 -16.78
CA LEU A 347 -8.01 17.90 -16.28
C LEU A 347 -9.17 18.32 -15.36
N PRO A 348 -8.98 19.31 -14.46
CA PRO A 348 -10.05 20.21 -14.03
C PRO A 348 -10.46 21.10 -15.20
N GLN A 349 -11.75 21.16 -15.50
CA GLN A 349 -12.32 21.99 -16.56
C GLN A 349 -11.93 23.47 -16.40
N SER A 350 -11.46 24.08 -17.48
CA SER A 350 -11.40 25.54 -17.63
C SER A 350 -12.82 26.12 -17.55
N PRO A 351 -13.05 27.27 -16.90
CA PRO A 351 -14.36 27.90 -16.88
C PRO A 351 -14.60 28.61 -18.22
N GLY A 352 -15.36 27.95 -19.11
CA GLY A 352 -15.80 28.50 -20.39
C GLY A 352 -15.20 27.76 -21.59
N GLY A 353 -15.98 26.86 -22.17
CA GLY A 353 -15.64 26.15 -23.41
C GLY A 353 -16.56 24.95 -23.62
N ASP A 354 -17.16 24.87 -24.81
CA ASP A 354 -18.26 23.98 -25.18
C ASP A 354 -17.98 22.48 -25.02
N TYR A 355 -19.07 21.73 -24.82
CA TYR A 355 -19.13 20.29 -24.73
C TYR A 355 -18.67 19.62 -26.03
N GLU A 356 -17.61 18.82 -26.01
CA GLU A 356 -17.53 17.52 -26.71
C GLU A 356 -16.15 16.86 -26.58
N THR A 357 -16.08 15.78 -25.79
CA THR A 357 -15.51 14.45 -26.04
C THR A 357 -15.22 13.81 -24.68
N GLN A 358 -15.98 12.75 -24.34
CA GLN A 358 -15.71 11.96 -23.14
C GLN A 358 -14.29 11.37 -23.25
N PRO A 359 -13.47 11.43 -22.20
CA PRO A 359 -12.13 10.84 -22.24
C PRO A 359 -12.25 9.34 -22.48
N LEU A 360 -11.39 8.77 -23.34
CA LEU A 360 -11.28 7.32 -23.55
C LEU A 360 -11.07 6.64 -22.18
N ARG A 361 -12.13 6.04 -21.66
CA ARG A 361 -12.16 5.33 -20.38
C ARG A 361 -11.50 3.97 -20.59
N LEU A 362 -10.25 3.85 -20.17
CA LEU A 362 -9.56 2.56 -20.19
C LEU A 362 -9.94 1.76 -18.95
N SER A 363 -10.63 0.64 -19.19
CA SER A 363 -10.89 -0.39 -18.21
C SER A 363 -9.60 -0.78 -17.50
N ALA A 364 -9.64 -0.93 -16.18
CA ALA A 364 -8.46 -1.31 -15.41
C ALA A 364 -8.26 -2.84 -15.36
N THR A 365 -9.20 -3.56 -15.97
CA THR A 365 -9.11 -4.97 -16.33
C THR A 365 -8.61 -5.07 -17.77
N ASN A 366 -7.46 -5.71 -18.03
CA ASN A 366 -6.73 -5.75 -19.33
C ASN A 366 -7.56 -6.24 -20.54
N GLY A 367 -8.55 -5.48 -20.99
CA GLY A 367 -9.53 -5.91 -22.00
C GLY A 367 -10.45 -7.03 -21.55
N MET A 368 -10.45 -7.41 -20.26
CA MET A 368 -11.47 -8.32 -19.74
C MET A 368 -12.76 -7.53 -19.56
N THR A 369 -13.76 -7.82 -20.39
CA THR A 369 -15.10 -7.29 -20.20
C THR A 369 -15.67 -7.83 -18.89
N PRO A 370 -16.21 -6.98 -18.02
CA PRO A 370 -17.08 -7.43 -16.96
C PRO A 370 -18.32 -8.09 -17.58
N GLY A 371 -18.45 -9.40 -17.34
CA GLY A 371 -19.46 -10.29 -17.90
C GLY A 371 -18.78 -11.48 -18.58
N VAL A 372 -18.84 -12.72 -18.08
CA VAL A 372 -19.74 -13.29 -17.07
C VAL A 372 -18.93 -14.16 -16.09
N TYR A 373 -19.25 -14.02 -14.81
CA TYR A 373 -18.87 -14.88 -13.68
C TYR A 373 -17.55 -14.65 -12.94
N PHE A 374 -16.46 -14.04 -13.44
CA PHE A 374 -15.30 -13.80 -12.56
C PHE A 374 -14.27 -12.73 -12.97
N LEU A 375 -13.68 -12.05 -11.99
CA LEU A 375 -12.51 -11.19 -12.11
C LEU A 375 -11.21 -11.97 -11.84
N VAL A 376 -10.29 -12.01 -12.82
CA VAL A 376 -8.95 -12.63 -12.72
C VAL A 376 -7.96 -11.60 -12.16
N THR A 377 -7.25 -11.97 -11.10
CA THR A 377 -6.41 -11.03 -10.33
C THR A 377 -4.91 -11.33 -10.45
N GLY A 378 -4.50 -12.10 -11.47
CA GLY A 378 -3.12 -12.54 -11.70
C GLY A 378 -2.72 -13.76 -10.87
N HIS A 379 -1.41 -14.01 -10.77
CA HIS A 379 -0.84 -15.16 -10.04
C HIS A 379 -0.57 -14.83 -8.58
N TRP A 380 -0.92 -15.80 -7.74
CA TRP A 380 -0.81 -15.77 -6.30
C TRP A 380 -0.17 -17.06 -5.81
N ARG A 381 0.28 -17.05 -4.56
CA ARG A 381 0.67 -18.24 -3.80
C ARG A 381 0.24 -18.10 -2.34
N LEU A 382 0.12 -19.24 -1.66
CA LEU A 382 -0.24 -19.33 -0.24
C LEU A 382 0.90 -19.97 0.53
N ARG A 383 1.43 -19.25 1.53
CA ARG A 383 2.49 -19.72 2.43
C ARG A 383 1.94 -20.07 3.80
N SER A 384 2.29 -21.24 4.31
CA SER A 384 2.02 -21.62 5.69
C SER A 384 3.04 -21.02 6.66
N ARG A 385 2.74 -21.04 7.97
CA ARG A 385 3.66 -20.56 9.01
C ARG A 385 5.04 -21.23 8.99
N SER A 386 5.11 -22.47 8.47
CA SER A 386 6.36 -23.23 8.32
C SER A 386 7.31 -22.67 7.24
N GLY A 387 6.83 -21.73 6.41
CA GLY A 387 7.55 -21.21 5.25
C GLY A 387 7.30 -21.98 3.96
N LYS A 388 6.66 -23.15 4.03
CA LYS A 388 6.26 -23.94 2.85
C LYS A 388 5.05 -23.35 2.14
N LEU A 389 5.00 -23.56 0.83
CA LEU A 389 3.95 -23.10 -0.06
C LEU A 389 2.99 -24.25 -0.39
N TRP A 390 1.74 -23.90 -0.66
CA TRP A 390 0.80 -24.80 -1.33
C TRP A 390 1.37 -25.23 -2.68
N CYS A 391 1.22 -26.50 -3.03
CA CYS A 391 1.68 -27.12 -4.26
C CYS A 391 0.50 -27.85 -4.91
N MET A 392 0.17 -27.49 -6.15
CA MET A 392 -1.00 -27.95 -6.89
C MET A 392 -0.58 -28.81 -8.09
N ALA A 393 0.12 -29.91 -7.85
CA ALA A 393 0.54 -30.84 -8.89
C ALA A 393 -0.66 -31.58 -9.50
N SER A 394 -0.59 -31.89 -10.80
CA SER A 394 -1.71 -32.42 -11.61
C SER A 394 -2.20 -33.83 -11.23
N SER A 395 -1.46 -34.58 -10.42
CA SER A 395 -1.75 -35.99 -10.09
C SER A 395 -2.00 -36.26 -8.61
N THR A 396 -1.94 -35.25 -7.73
CA THR A 396 -2.05 -35.42 -6.28
C THR A 396 -2.99 -34.38 -5.65
N GLY A 397 -3.39 -34.61 -4.40
CA GLY A 397 -3.99 -33.56 -3.58
C GLY A 397 -3.05 -32.35 -3.45
N VAL A 398 -3.61 -31.20 -3.07
CA VAL A 398 -2.82 -30.00 -2.80
C VAL A 398 -1.96 -30.24 -1.55
N GLN A 399 -0.68 -29.91 -1.62
CA GLN A 399 0.28 -30.19 -0.55
C GLN A 399 0.98 -28.94 -0.02
N ASN A 400 1.37 -28.91 1.25
CA ASN A 400 2.21 -27.89 1.87
C ASN A 400 3.70 -28.25 1.77
N SER A 401 4.23 -28.32 0.55
CA SER A 401 5.59 -28.85 0.29
C SER A 401 6.46 -27.95 -0.60
N ALA A 402 5.84 -27.06 -1.37
CA ALA A 402 6.56 -26.21 -2.32
C ALA A 402 7.43 -25.16 -1.61
N SER A 403 8.39 -24.63 -2.36
CA SER A 403 9.32 -23.58 -1.94
C SER A 403 9.32 -22.44 -2.95
N ASP A 404 9.96 -21.33 -2.61
CA ASP A 404 10.02 -20.16 -3.49
C ASP A 404 10.55 -20.51 -4.89
N GLY A 405 9.86 -20.03 -5.93
CA GLY A 405 10.19 -20.29 -7.33
C GLY A 405 9.51 -21.53 -7.94
N ASP A 406 8.81 -22.35 -7.15
CA ASP A 406 8.08 -23.50 -7.69
C ASP A 406 6.84 -23.06 -8.49
N ALA A 407 6.81 -23.35 -9.79
CA ALA A 407 5.70 -23.00 -10.67
C ALA A 407 4.37 -23.68 -10.28
N ASN A 408 4.42 -24.83 -9.61
CA ASN A 408 3.24 -25.54 -9.11
C ASN A 408 2.67 -24.92 -7.84
N SER A 409 3.35 -23.92 -7.25
CA SER A 409 2.83 -23.15 -6.13
C SER A 409 1.94 -21.98 -6.53
N LEU A 410 1.89 -21.68 -7.84
CA LEU A 410 1.16 -20.55 -8.38
C LEU A 410 -0.29 -20.93 -8.71
N PHE A 411 -1.21 -20.01 -8.42
CA PHE A 411 -2.61 -20.09 -8.81
C PHE A 411 -3.17 -18.71 -9.15
N GLU A 412 -4.26 -18.66 -9.90
CA GLU A 412 -5.06 -17.46 -10.12
C GLU A 412 -6.28 -17.46 -9.20
N ILE A 413 -6.68 -16.28 -8.74
CA ILE A 413 -7.96 -16.08 -8.05
C ILE A 413 -8.96 -15.54 -9.05
N LEU A 414 -10.03 -16.29 -9.25
CA LEU A 414 -11.20 -15.91 -10.04
C LEU A 414 -12.30 -15.46 -9.07
N THR A 415 -12.47 -14.15 -8.92
CA THR A 415 -13.46 -13.58 -7.98
C THR A 415 -14.84 -13.58 -8.62
N LEU A 416 -15.80 -14.34 -8.07
CA LEU A 416 -17.08 -14.54 -8.73
C LEU A 416 -18.00 -13.33 -8.66
N SER A 417 -18.76 -13.05 -9.73
CA SER A 417 -19.86 -12.09 -9.64
C SER A 417 -20.98 -12.66 -8.78
N ASP A 418 -21.49 -11.82 -7.88
CA ASP A 418 -22.62 -12.15 -7.02
C ASP A 418 -23.74 -11.18 -7.37
N GLU A 419 -24.40 -11.43 -8.51
CA GLU A 419 -25.43 -10.56 -9.10
C GLU A 419 -26.59 -10.29 -8.12
N ALA A 420 -26.87 -11.27 -7.26
CA ALA A 420 -27.89 -11.18 -6.21
C ALA A 420 -27.40 -10.42 -4.95
N ASN A 421 -26.17 -9.89 -4.97
CA ASN A 421 -25.53 -9.19 -3.86
C ASN A 421 -25.65 -9.90 -2.50
N THR A 422 -25.58 -11.24 -2.52
CA THR A 422 -25.71 -12.09 -1.35
C THR A 422 -24.57 -11.89 -0.33
N GLY A 423 -23.52 -11.14 -0.69
CA GLY A 423 -22.38 -10.85 0.17
C GLY A 423 -21.47 -12.06 0.38
N ARG A 424 -21.64 -13.12 -0.43
CA ARG A 424 -20.93 -14.39 -0.21
C ARG A 424 -19.44 -14.34 -0.56
N GLY A 425 -19.04 -13.43 -1.45
CA GLY A 425 -17.63 -13.19 -1.78
C GLY A 425 -16.87 -14.43 -2.23
N HIS A 426 -17.52 -15.31 -2.99
CA HIS A 426 -16.92 -16.54 -3.43
C HIS A 426 -15.82 -16.30 -4.47
N VAL A 427 -14.78 -17.11 -4.38
CA VAL A 427 -13.69 -17.18 -5.33
C VAL A 427 -13.46 -18.62 -5.78
N VAL A 428 -12.89 -18.77 -6.97
CA VAL A 428 -12.32 -20.03 -7.44
C VAL A 428 -10.81 -19.86 -7.50
N LEU A 429 -10.09 -20.85 -6.96
CA LEU A 429 -8.63 -20.92 -7.07
C LEU A 429 -8.30 -21.80 -8.27
N ARG A 430 -7.60 -21.25 -9.27
CA ARG A 430 -7.24 -21.97 -10.50
C ARG A 430 -5.73 -22.20 -10.54
N SER A 431 -5.29 -23.45 -10.52
CA SER A 431 -3.88 -23.84 -10.59
C SER A 431 -3.18 -23.29 -11.85
N ASN A 432 -1.88 -23.05 -11.78
CA ASN A 432 -1.08 -22.58 -12.92
C ASN A 432 -0.64 -23.71 -13.88
N SER A 433 -0.92 -24.98 -13.58
CA SER A 433 -0.47 -26.11 -14.40
C SER A 433 -1.20 -26.14 -15.75
N ALA A 434 -0.46 -25.98 -16.85
CA ALA A 434 -0.99 -26.16 -18.20
C ALA A 434 -1.36 -27.63 -18.44
N VAL A 435 -2.52 -27.88 -19.04
CA VAL A 435 -2.86 -29.22 -19.54
C VAL A 435 -2.14 -29.42 -20.87
N ALA A 436 -1.51 -30.58 -21.06
CA ALA A 436 -1.01 -31.00 -22.37
C ALA A 436 -2.17 -30.96 -23.38
N GLY A 437 -2.18 -29.97 -24.27
CA GLY A 437 -3.29 -29.73 -25.21
C GLY A 437 -3.82 -28.29 -25.28
N GLY A 438 -3.18 -27.32 -24.61
CA GLY A 438 -3.50 -25.89 -24.80
C GLY A 438 -4.70 -25.38 -23.98
N GLY A 439 -5.21 -26.17 -23.04
CA GLY A 439 -6.20 -25.74 -22.06
C GLY A 439 -5.56 -25.05 -20.85
N GLY A 440 -6.23 -24.00 -20.33
CA GLY A 440 -5.82 -23.28 -19.11
C GLY A 440 -5.82 -24.14 -17.84
N GLY A 441 -5.44 -23.52 -16.72
CA GLY A 441 -5.32 -24.15 -15.41
C GLY A 441 -6.60 -24.82 -14.88
N GLN A 442 -6.43 -25.82 -14.00
CA GLN A 442 -7.54 -26.54 -13.37
C GLN A 442 -8.00 -25.85 -12.10
N SER A 443 -9.32 -25.78 -11.87
CA SER A 443 -9.88 -25.27 -10.61
C SER A 443 -9.58 -26.21 -9.45
N LEU A 444 -9.39 -25.67 -8.25
CA LEU A 444 -9.29 -26.45 -7.02
C LEU A 444 -10.69 -26.77 -6.50
N SER A 445 -10.84 -27.90 -5.82
CA SER A 445 -12.08 -28.29 -5.16
C SER A 445 -11.85 -28.92 -3.80
N ALA A 446 -12.71 -28.60 -2.85
CA ALA A 446 -12.76 -29.27 -1.55
C ALA A 446 -13.76 -30.42 -1.61
N LYS A 447 -13.28 -31.66 -1.46
CA LYS A 447 -14.14 -32.85 -1.43
C LYS A 447 -15.02 -32.85 -0.18
N LYS A 448 -16.03 -33.72 -0.14
CA LYS A 448 -16.98 -33.86 1.00
C LYS A 448 -16.28 -34.01 2.36
N LEU A 449 -15.15 -34.71 2.40
CA LEU A 449 -14.34 -34.92 3.63
C LEU A 449 -13.27 -33.85 3.87
N GLY A 450 -13.21 -32.80 3.05
CA GLY A 450 -12.32 -31.65 3.21
C GLY A 450 -11.07 -31.68 2.34
N ALA A 451 -10.59 -32.85 1.88
CA ALA A 451 -9.38 -32.94 1.05
C ALA A 451 -9.47 -32.01 -0.17
N ILE A 452 -8.44 -31.18 -0.38
CA ILE A 452 -8.38 -30.23 -1.49
C ILE A 452 -7.53 -30.82 -2.61
N SER A 453 -8.05 -30.84 -3.83
CA SER A 453 -7.34 -31.31 -5.02
C SER A 453 -7.77 -30.52 -6.25
N THR A 454 -7.06 -30.66 -7.36
CA THR A 454 -7.56 -30.17 -8.65
C THR A 454 -8.85 -30.91 -9.02
N SER A 455 -9.88 -30.18 -9.44
CA SER A 455 -11.20 -30.72 -9.80
C SER A 455 -11.19 -31.52 -11.11
N GLY A 456 -10.15 -31.36 -11.94
CA GLY A 456 -10.12 -31.86 -13.31
C GLY A 456 -11.08 -31.10 -14.24
N ARG A 457 -11.65 -29.97 -13.79
CA ARG A 457 -12.52 -29.10 -14.56
C ARG A 457 -11.86 -27.74 -14.77
N SER A 458 -12.00 -27.23 -16.00
CA SER A 458 -11.77 -25.83 -16.28
C SER A 458 -13.00 -25.03 -15.89
N VAL A 459 -12.82 -23.88 -15.23
CA VAL A 459 -13.89 -22.92 -15.00
C VAL A 459 -13.80 -21.86 -16.08
N CYS A 460 -14.89 -21.70 -16.84
CA CYS A 460 -15.03 -20.73 -17.90
C CYS A 460 -16.49 -20.27 -18.01
N GLU A 461 -16.78 -19.33 -18.91
CA GLU A 461 -18.13 -18.78 -19.09
C GLU A 461 -19.18 -19.84 -19.45
N GLN A 462 -18.78 -20.90 -20.14
CA GLN A 462 -19.66 -22.00 -20.55
C GLN A 462 -19.81 -23.07 -19.46
N GLN A 463 -18.86 -23.13 -18.52
CA GLN A 463 -18.79 -24.15 -17.48
C GLN A 463 -18.60 -23.47 -16.11
N PRO A 464 -19.70 -23.09 -15.44
CA PRO A 464 -19.64 -22.42 -14.14
C PRO A 464 -19.01 -23.35 -13.08
N PRO A 465 -18.45 -22.77 -12.01
CA PRO A 465 -17.84 -23.56 -10.94
C PRO A 465 -18.87 -24.44 -10.23
N ALA A 466 -18.47 -25.64 -9.83
CA ALA A 466 -19.28 -26.45 -8.94
C ALA A 466 -19.26 -25.86 -7.53
N GLU A 467 -20.25 -26.21 -6.69
CA GLU A 467 -20.26 -25.80 -5.28
C GLU A 467 -18.97 -26.19 -4.55
N THR A 468 -18.39 -27.34 -4.90
CA THR A 468 -17.12 -27.83 -4.33
C THR A 468 -15.91 -26.96 -4.67
N ASP A 469 -16.01 -26.13 -5.70
CA ASP A 469 -14.93 -25.30 -6.23
C ASP A 469 -14.96 -23.89 -5.62
N LEU A 470 -15.98 -23.59 -4.80
CA LEU A 470 -16.22 -22.29 -4.17
C LEU A 470 -15.45 -22.18 -2.85
N PHE A 471 -14.66 -21.13 -2.75
CA PHE A 471 -13.93 -20.74 -1.55
C PHE A 471 -14.23 -19.29 -1.16
N ARG A 472 -13.84 -18.90 0.04
CA ARG A 472 -13.70 -17.49 0.46
C ARG A 472 -12.34 -17.26 1.06
N LEU A 473 -11.75 -16.10 0.79
CA LEU A 473 -10.50 -15.65 1.39
C LEU A 473 -10.83 -14.60 2.46
N LEU A 474 -10.60 -14.93 3.72
CA LEU A 474 -10.95 -14.07 4.85
C LEU A 474 -9.68 -13.43 5.41
N LEU A 475 -9.59 -12.10 5.40
CA LEU A 475 -8.45 -11.35 5.96
C LEU A 475 -8.37 -11.55 7.48
N VAL A 476 -7.18 -11.87 8.01
CA VAL A 476 -6.99 -12.14 9.45
C VAL A 476 -5.98 -11.24 10.15
N ASN A 477 -4.97 -10.72 9.44
CA ASN A 477 -3.87 -9.96 10.05
C ASN A 477 -4.02 -8.44 9.88
N ARG A 478 -5.25 -7.94 9.82
CA ARG A 478 -5.55 -6.49 9.77
C ARG A 478 -6.62 -6.13 10.80
N PRO A 479 -6.24 -5.84 12.05
CA PRO A 479 -7.16 -5.28 13.04
C PRO A 479 -7.61 -3.87 12.65
N SER A 480 -6.76 -3.15 11.92
CA SER A 480 -7.12 -1.90 11.26
C SER A 480 -6.38 -1.71 9.93
N ILE A 481 -6.88 -0.81 9.10
CA ILE A 481 -6.33 -0.45 7.79
C ILE A 481 -6.27 1.07 7.60
N ALA A 482 -5.33 1.52 6.79
CA ALA A 482 -5.43 2.80 6.07
C ALA A 482 -5.79 2.49 4.62
N LEU A 483 -6.55 3.37 3.96
CA LEU A 483 -6.98 3.15 2.58
C LEU A 483 -6.45 4.26 1.69
N LEU A 484 -5.63 3.90 0.71
CA LEU A 484 -5.10 4.82 -0.31
C LEU A 484 -5.94 4.71 -1.59
N SER A 485 -6.40 5.84 -2.14
CA SER A 485 -7.09 5.86 -3.44
C SER A 485 -6.09 5.83 -4.59
N MET A 486 -6.28 4.90 -5.54
CA MET A 486 -5.45 4.86 -6.74
C MET A 486 -5.78 5.98 -7.74
N LEU A 487 -6.94 6.62 -7.62
CA LEU A 487 -7.33 7.75 -8.46
C LEU A 487 -6.64 9.04 -8.00
N THR A 488 -6.84 9.41 -6.74
CA THR A 488 -6.38 10.70 -6.20
C THR A 488 -4.94 10.65 -5.68
N GLY A 489 -4.46 9.46 -5.31
CA GLY A 489 -3.22 9.26 -4.57
C GLY A 489 -3.28 9.74 -3.12
N GLY A 490 -4.47 10.03 -2.59
CA GLY A 490 -4.70 10.44 -1.21
C GLY A 490 -5.35 9.33 -0.38
N PHE A 491 -5.18 9.41 0.94
CA PHE A 491 -5.74 8.48 1.89
C PHE A 491 -7.16 8.86 2.28
N VAL A 492 -7.99 7.84 2.50
CA VAL A 492 -9.34 8.01 3.03
C VAL A 492 -9.28 8.53 4.47
N SER A 493 -10.03 9.59 4.73
CA SER A 493 -10.21 10.19 6.05
C SER A 493 -11.57 10.88 6.18
N ARG A 494 -11.91 11.31 7.38
CA ARG A 494 -13.00 12.27 7.65
C ARG A 494 -12.92 13.46 6.68
N GLY A 495 -14.02 13.70 5.99
CA GLY A 495 -14.24 14.82 5.08
C GLY A 495 -15.07 15.93 5.73
N LYS A 496 -15.94 16.57 4.92
CA LYS A 496 -16.85 17.59 5.43
C LYS A 496 -18.03 16.93 6.15
N GLN A 497 -18.38 17.45 7.32
CA GLN A 497 -19.45 16.89 8.15
C GLN A 497 -19.18 15.39 8.45
N THR A 498 -20.03 14.49 7.97
CA THR A 498 -19.90 13.04 8.17
C THR A 498 -19.44 12.30 6.93
N THR A 499 -19.15 12.96 5.81
CA THR A 499 -18.68 12.27 4.60
C THR A 499 -17.22 11.88 4.71
N LEU A 500 -16.79 10.95 3.86
CA LEU A 500 -15.39 10.58 3.68
C LEU A 500 -14.75 11.36 2.51
N ASP A 501 -13.46 11.68 2.65
CA ASP A 501 -12.61 12.31 1.64
C ASP A 501 -11.34 11.48 1.44
N CYS A 502 -10.78 11.49 0.23
CA CYS A 502 -9.53 10.81 -0.12
C CYS A 502 -8.55 11.73 -0.86
N SER A 503 -8.59 13.04 -0.60
CA SER A 503 -7.72 14.03 -1.25
C SER A 503 -6.51 14.44 -0.39
N THR A 504 -6.47 13.94 0.84
CA THR A 504 -5.44 14.24 1.84
C THR A 504 -4.35 13.17 1.87
N VAL A 505 -3.24 13.51 2.52
CA VAL A 505 -2.08 12.63 2.76
C VAL A 505 -2.05 12.11 4.20
N VAL A 506 -2.95 12.64 5.02
CA VAL A 506 -3.20 12.17 6.37
C VAL A 506 -4.20 11.03 6.24
N TYR A 507 -3.78 9.83 6.59
CA TYR A 507 -4.70 8.70 6.64
C TYR A 507 -5.51 8.73 7.93
N GLU A 508 -6.73 8.22 7.84
CA GLU A 508 -7.45 7.77 9.01
C GLU A 508 -7.31 6.26 9.14
N ARG A 509 -7.21 5.80 10.40
CA ARG A 509 -7.13 4.38 10.71
C ARG A 509 -8.53 3.83 10.91
N PHE A 510 -8.93 2.90 10.05
CA PHE A 510 -10.21 2.22 10.13
C PHE A 510 -10.04 0.84 10.75
N HIS A 511 -10.62 0.63 11.92
CA HIS A 511 -10.65 -0.66 12.59
C HIS A 511 -11.62 -1.61 11.88
N LEU A 512 -11.17 -2.83 11.61
CA LEU A 512 -11.97 -3.84 10.94
C LEU A 512 -12.63 -4.75 11.97
N ARG A 513 -13.95 -4.90 11.88
CA ARG A 513 -14.71 -5.90 12.61
C ARG A 513 -15.28 -6.94 11.64
N PRO A 514 -14.85 -8.21 11.71
CA PRO A 514 -15.49 -9.28 10.95
C PRO A 514 -16.95 -9.47 11.39
N THR A 515 -17.84 -9.76 10.44
CA THR A 515 -19.25 -10.05 10.72
C THR A 515 -19.55 -11.55 10.62
N ALA A 516 -20.74 -11.97 11.06
CA ALA A 516 -21.22 -13.34 10.88
C ALA A 516 -21.33 -13.75 9.39
N ASN A 517 -21.55 -12.80 8.48
CA ASN A 517 -21.61 -13.02 7.03
C ASN A 517 -20.21 -13.19 6.39
N ARG A 518 -19.14 -13.11 7.19
CA ARG A 518 -17.74 -13.09 6.72
C ARG A 518 -17.42 -11.86 5.86
N THR A 519 -18.11 -10.77 6.14
CA THR A 519 -17.85 -9.41 5.63
C THR A 519 -17.19 -8.59 6.74
N PHE A 520 -16.99 -7.29 6.52
CA PHE A 520 -16.36 -6.38 7.46
C PHE A 520 -17.21 -5.13 7.71
N GLN A 521 -17.15 -4.64 8.94
CA GLN A 521 -17.53 -3.28 9.31
C GLN A 521 -16.26 -2.44 9.56
N LEU A 522 -16.27 -1.19 9.11
CA LEU A 522 -15.12 -0.28 9.20
C LEU A 522 -15.41 0.85 10.19
N PHE A 523 -14.66 0.87 11.29
CA PHE A 523 -14.84 1.82 12.38
C PHE A 523 -13.74 2.88 12.38
N ALA A 524 -14.13 4.14 12.47
CA ALA A 524 -13.23 5.25 12.74
C ALA A 524 -13.33 5.65 14.21
N LYS A 525 -12.19 5.81 14.88
CA LYS A 525 -12.18 6.33 16.25
C LYS A 525 -12.53 7.82 16.23
N ASP A 526 -13.45 8.26 17.08
CA ASP A 526 -13.94 9.65 17.13
C ASP A 526 -13.37 10.41 18.33
N THR A 527 -13.60 9.90 19.54
CA THR A 527 -12.93 10.35 20.76
C THR A 527 -12.16 9.19 21.40
N ARG A 528 -11.72 9.33 22.66
CA ARG A 528 -10.96 8.28 23.35
C ARG A 528 -11.71 6.94 23.38
N ASP A 529 -13.03 6.98 23.52
CA ASP A 529 -13.87 5.78 23.74
C ASP A 529 -15.10 5.70 22.81
N SER A 530 -15.25 6.62 21.86
CA SER A 530 -16.35 6.62 20.87
C SER A 530 -15.86 6.27 19.47
N PHE A 531 -16.73 5.65 18.68
CA PHE A 531 -16.48 5.27 17.31
C PHE A 531 -17.57 5.78 16.37
N CYS A 532 -17.19 5.99 15.11
CA CYS A 532 -18.08 6.14 13.99
C CYS A 532 -17.93 4.93 13.06
N LEU A 533 -18.98 4.61 12.32
CA LEU A 533 -19.06 3.46 11.41
C LEU A 533 -19.26 3.94 9.98
N TRP A 534 -18.54 3.32 9.04
CA TRP A 534 -18.83 3.48 7.62
C TRP A 534 -20.27 3.03 7.32
N THR A 535 -21.04 3.91 6.70
CA THR A 535 -22.41 3.65 6.29
C THR A 535 -22.63 4.13 4.88
N ALA A 536 -22.88 3.20 3.95
CA ALA A 536 -23.34 3.50 2.61
C ALA A 536 -24.80 3.95 2.64
N VAL A 537 -25.06 5.15 2.13
CA VAL A 537 -26.39 5.77 2.16
C VAL A 537 -26.98 5.82 0.74
N PRO A 538 -28.31 5.73 0.56
CA PRO A 538 -28.93 5.78 -0.78
C PRO A 538 -28.67 7.04 -1.62
N ASP A 539 -28.11 8.10 -1.02
CA ASP A 539 -27.64 9.30 -1.73
C ASP A 539 -26.33 9.08 -2.50
N GLY A 540 -25.75 7.88 -2.42
CA GLY A 540 -24.52 7.48 -3.09
C GLY A 540 -23.25 7.80 -2.31
N PHE A 541 -23.33 8.35 -1.09
CA PHE A 541 -22.16 8.65 -0.26
C PHE A 541 -21.87 7.56 0.76
N ILE A 542 -20.61 7.51 1.20
CA ILE A 542 -20.21 6.78 2.41
C ILE A 542 -20.04 7.80 3.54
N HIS A 543 -20.78 7.61 4.63
CA HIS A 543 -20.73 8.44 5.82
C HIS A 543 -20.08 7.73 7.00
N LEU A 544 -19.43 8.49 7.87
CA LEU A 544 -19.05 8.12 9.23
C LEU A 544 -20.16 8.51 10.19
N LYS A 545 -21.01 7.53 10.56
CA LYS A 545 -22.10 7.73 11.50
C LYS A 545 -21.68 7.31 12.91
N PRO A 546 -21.95 8.10 13.97
CA PRO A 546 -21.68 7.67 15.34
C PRO A 546 -22.35 6.33 15.66
N THR A 547 -21.65 5.48 16.43
CA THR A 547 -22.17 4.18 16.85
C THR A 547 -21.79 3.88 18.30
N ASN A 548 -22.63 3.10 18.97
CA ASN A 548 -22.33 2.55 20.29
C ASN A 548 -21.54 1.24 20.21
N LEU A 549 -21.42 0.67 19.01
CA LEU A 549 -20.65 -0.54 18.78
C LEU A 549 -19.15 -0.25 18.78
N ARG A 550 -18.39 -1.24 19.22
CA ARG A 550 -16.94 -1.23 19.19
C ARG A 550 -16.40 -2.29 18.23
N PRO A 551 -15.18 -2.10 17.70
CA PRO A 551 -14.55 -3.08 16.82
C PRO A 551 -14.32 -4.44 17.48
N ASP A 552 -14.16 -4.46 18.81
CA ASP A 552 -13.90 -5.61 19.68
C ASP A 552 -15.16 -6.23 20.30
N ASP A 553 -16.35 -5.69 20.01
CA ASP A 553 -17.60 -6.29 20.49
C ASP A 553 -17.81 -7.69 19.89
N ASP A 554 -17.90 -8.69 20.77
CA ASP A 554 -18.21 -10.07 20.41
C ASP A 554 -19.72 -10.25 20.16
N GLY A 555 -20.06 -11.12 19.20
CA GLY A 555 -21.42 -11.64 19.04
C GLY A 555 -22.16 -11.20 17.78
N ASN A 556 -23.31 -11.84 17.55
CA ASN A 556 -24.13 -11.65 16.37
C ASN A 556 -25.07 -10.45 16.56
N VAL A 557 -24.50 -9.24 16.49
CA VAL A 557 -25.26 -7.99 16.60
C VAL A 557 -26.04 -7.76 15.31
N ALA A 558 -27.30 -7.33 15.41
CA ALA A 558 -28.07 -6.90 14.25
C ALA A 558 -27.35 -5.76 13.52
N LEU A 559 -27.16 -5.92 12.21
CA LEU A 559 -26.38 -4.99 11.40
C LEU A 559 -27.31 -3.98 10.73
N ASP A 560 -26.96 -2.70 10.82
CA ASP A 560 -27.67 -1.65 10.12
C ASP A 560 -27.39 -1.75 8.61
N THR A 561 -28.43 -1.47 7.81
CA THR A 561 -28.34 -1.47 6.34
C THR A 561 -27.22 -0.55 5.84
N GLY A 562 -26.39 -1.07 4.94
CA GLY A 562 -25.30 -0.31 4.32
C GLY A 562 -24.03 -0.20 5.18
N THR A 563 -23.93 -0.94 6.29
CA THR A 563 -22.72 -0.94 7.13
C THR A 563 -21.77 -2.10 6.84
N GLU A 564 -22.16 -3.07 6.01
CA GLU A 564 -21.35 -4.23 5.67
C GLU A 564 -20.58 -4.03 4.36
N PHE A 565 -19.30 -4.41 4.39
CA PHE A 565 -18.39 -4.30 3.26
C PHE A 565 -17.63 -5.60 3.01
N LEU A 566 -17.47 -5.96 1.74
CA LEU A 566 -16.69 -7.11 1.32
C LEU A 566 -15.42 -6.64 0.59
N LEU A 567 -14.28 -7.27 0.91
CA LEU A 567 -12.99 -6.95 0.31
C LEU A 567 -12.65 -7.97 -0.79
N HIS A 568 -12.33 -7.48 -1.98
CA HIS A 568 -11.87 -8.32 -3.10
C HIS A 568 -10.42 -8.00 -3.44
N PHE A 569 -9.51 -8.94 -3.19
CA PHE A 569 -8.07 -8.75 -3.39
C PHE A 569 -7.70 -8.77 -4.89
N LEU A 570 -7.00 -7.74 -5.37
CA LEU A 570 -6.62 -7.59 -6.77
C LEU A 570 -5.12 -7.80 -7.06
N GLY A 571 -4.26 -7.74 -6.04
CA GLY A 571 -2.80 -7.90 -6.17
C GLY A 571 -2.06 -6.63 -5.78
N ASN A 572 -0.78 -6.75 -5.38
CA ASN A 572 0.05 -5.61 -4.94
C ASN A 572 -0.62 -4.72 -3.86
N GLY A 573 -1.30 -5.32 -2.87
CA GLY A 573 -2.03 -4.58 -1.82
C GLY A 573 -3.32 -3.89 -2.30
N ARG A 574 -3.71 -4.06 -3.56
CA ARG A 574 -4.92 -3.45 -4.12
C ARG A 574 -6.15 -4.29 -3.80
N THR A 575 -7.26 -3.61 -3.55
CA THR A 575 -8.56 -4.19 -3.26
C THR A 575 -9.67 -3.45 -4.01
N LEU A 576 -10.79 -4.13 -4.21
CA LEU A 576 -12.10 -3.47 -4.30
C LEU A 576 -12.78 -3.56 -2.95
N ILE A 577 -13.61 -2.58 -2.65
CA ILE A 577 -14.48 -2.57 -1.47
C ILE A 577 -15.90 -2.56 -1.98
N ARG A 578 -16.65 -3.62 -1.71
CA ARG A 578 -18.03 -3.79 -2.15
C ARG A 578 -18.98 -3.49 -1.00
N VAL A 579 -20.04 -2.73 -1.27
CA VAL A 579 -21.14 -2.50 -0.35
C VAL A 579 -22.07 -3.72 -0.36
N VAL A 580 -22.25 -4.35 0.81
CA VAL A 580 -23.14 -5.50 0.96
C VAL A 580 -24.47 -5.02 1.53
N ASN A 581 -25.54 -5.25 0.76
CA ASN A 581 -26.91 -4.93 1.15
C ASN A 581 -27.86 -5.81 0.34
N GLY A 582 -28.66 -6.63 1.02
CA GLY A 582 -29.59 -7.57 0.38
C GLY A 582 -30.70 -6.92 -0.46
N SER A 583 -30.91 -5.60 -0.34
CA SER A 583 -31.85 -4.86 -1.19
C SER A 583 -31.24 -4.37 -2.51
N LEU A 584 -29.90 -4.40 -2.66
CA LEU A 584 -29.20 -3.96 -3.86
C LEU A 584 -28.92 -5.16 -4.76
N SER A 585 -29.01 -4.98 -6.07
CA SER A 585 -28.54 -5.96 -7.06
C SER A 585 -27.24 -5.48 -7.72
N GLY A 586 -26.54 -6.41 -8.37
CA GLY A 586 -25.31 -6.12 -9.11
C GLY A 586 -24.09 -5.82 -8.24
N LEU A 587 -23.06 -5.28 -8.88
CA LEU A 587 -21.76 -5.00 -8.27
C LEU A 587 -21.72 -3.55 -7.74
N ASN A 588 -21.90 -3.40 -6.43
CA ASN A 588 -21.96 -2.12 -5.75
C ASN A 588 -20.60 -1.81 -5.10
N LEU A 589 -19.80 -0.94 -5.71
CA LEU A 589 -18.42 -0.67 -5.29
C LEU A 589 -18.27 0.72 -4.67
N VAL A 590 -17.43 0.81 -3.64
CA VAL A 590 -16.92 2.08 -3.12
C VAL A 590 -15.95 2.67 -4.12
N LYS A 591 -16.11 3.96 -4.43
CA LYS A 591 -15.32 4.72 -5.39
C LYS A 591 -14.85 6.07 -4.85
N ALA A 592 -13.73 6.54 -5.39
CA ALA A 592 -13.24 7.89 -5.24
C ALA A 592 -13.76 8.81 -6.36
N GLU A 593 -14.13 10.03 -6.04
CA GLU A 593 -14.36 11.09 -7.02
C GLU A 593 -13.07 11.89 -7.26
N PRO A 594 -12.86 12.49 -8.45
CA PRO A 594 -11.66 13.30 -8.73
C PRO A 594 -11.41 14.43 -7.74
N LYS A 595 -12.47 14.96 -7.11
CA LYS A 595 -12.39 16.01 -6.08
C LYS A 595 -12.03 15.48 -4.69
N GLY A 596 -12.04 14.17 -4.47
CA GLY A 596 -11.73 13.53 -3.19
C GLY A 596 -12.91 12.85 -2.51
N GLU A 597 -14.15 13.18 -2.85
CA GLU A 597 -15.32 12.59 -2.20
C GLU A 597 -15.33 11.06 -2.35
N VAL A 598 -15.65 10.35 -1.27
CA VAL A 598 -15.81 8.89 -1.31
C VAL A 598 -17.29 8.54 -1.39
N LYS A 599 -17.64 7.80 -2.45
CA LYS A 599 -19.00 7.43 -2.83
C LYS A 599 -19.10 5.93 -3.05
N TRP A 600 -20.29 5.46 -3.37
CA TRP A 600 -20.48 4.13 -3.93
C TRP A 600 -21.41 4.19 -5.13
N GLU A 601 -21.26 3.25 -6.06
CA GLU A 601 -22.14 3.10 -7.21
C GLU A 601 -22.33 1.64 -7.59
N SER A 602 -23.47 1.35 -8.21
CA SER A 602 -23.65 0.10 -8.95
C SER A 602 -22.94 0.27 -10.30
N THR A 603 -21.94 -0.57 -10.56
CA THR A 603 -21.15 -0.50 -11.78
C THR A 603 -21.12 -1.84 -12.48
N THR A 604 -21.11 -1.80 -13.81
CA THR A 604 -20.72 -2.96 -14.60
C THR A 604 -19.22 -2.98 -14.81
N GLU A 605 -18.53 -1.84 -14.78
CA GLU A 605 -17.10 -1.74 -15.10
C GLU A 605 -16.22 -1.31 -13.93
N ILE A 606 -15.08 -2.00 -13.76
CA ILE A 606 -14.10 -1.67 -12.74
C ILE A 606 -13.06 -0.71 -13.32
N MET A 607 -13.25 0.56 -13.00
CA MET A 607 -12.32 1.65 -13.29
C MET A 607 -11.35 1.91 -12.13
N ILE A 608 -10.31 2.72 -12.39
CA ILE A 608 -9.28 3.09 -11.40
C ILE A 608 -9.82 3.70 -10.10
N ASN A 609 -10.93 4.43 -10.18
CA ASN A 609 -11.58 5.06 -9.04
C ASN A 609 -12.20 4.08 -8.05
N HIS A 610 -12.37 2.80 -8.41
CA HIS A 610 -12.86 1.75 -7.53
C HIS A 610 -11.75 1.04 -6.75
N ILE A 611 -10.48 1.34 -7.03
CA ILE A 611 -9.34 0.60 -6.49
C ILE A 611 -8.76 1.34 -5.31
N TRP A 612 -8.59 0.60 -4.24
CA TRP A 612 -7.99 1.05 -2.99
C TRP A 612 -6.76 0.22 -2.69
N GLU A 613 -5.77 0.78 -2.00
CA GLU A 613 -4.56 0.08 -1.55
C GLU A 613 -4.48 0.10 -0.02
N PHE A 614 -4.15 -1.04 0.59
CA PHE A 614 -3.89 -1.19 2.03
C PHE A 614 -2.88 -2.29 2.39
#